data_AF-A0A1G0CQE3-F1
#
_entry.id   AF-A0A1G0CQE3-F1
#
_cell.length_a   1.000
_cell.length_b   1.000
_cell.length_c   1.000
_cell.angle_alpha   90.00
_cell.angle_beta   90.00
_cell.angle_gamma   90.00
#
_symmetry.space_group_name_H-M   'P 1'
#
loop_
_entity.id
_entity.type
_entity.pdbx_description
1 polymer ?
#
loop_
_entity_poly.entity_id
_entity_poly.type
_entity_poly.pdbx_seq_one_letter_code
_entity_poly.pdbx_strand_id
1 'polypeptide(L)'
;MSRLMNPDQHRQLLLLRTNLAASVLAGDASDTQHRLGMVQGYLIGLHAADEIDFGDLQALENDITQGMAFLVNARKGSRAN
;
A
#
# COMPACT_ATOMS: atom_id res chain seq x y z
N MET A 1 -22.00 2.90 7.88
CA MET A 1 -21.10 2.73 9.04
C MET A 1 -19.91 1.95 8.53
N SER A 2 -18.79 2.64 8.25
CA SER A 2 -17.53 1.96 8.01
C SER A 2 -17.23 1.09 9.23
N ARG A 3 -17.08 -0.22 9.03
CA ARG A 3 -16.59 -1.09 10.09
C ARG A 3 -15.10 -0.84 10.15
N LEU A 4 -14.62 -0.34 11.29
CA LEU A 4 -13.20 -0.26 11.59
C LEU A 4 -12.55 -1.59 11.23
N MET A 5 -11.55 -1.54 10.34
CA MET A 5 -10.76 -2.69 9.92
C MET A 5 -10.29 -3.47 11.15
N ASN A 6 -10.50 -4.78 11.14
CA ASN A 6 -10.16 -5.63 12.27
C ASN A 6 -8.61 -5.66 12.49
N PRO A 7 -8.13 -6.04 13.68
CA PRO A 7 -6.70 -6.01 13.99
C PRO A 7 -5.82 -6.88 13.09
N ASP A 8 -6.33 -8.02 12.63
CA ASP A 8 -5.57 -8.93 11.76
C ASP A 8 -5.49 -8.38 10.34
N GLN A 9 -6.57 -7.78 9.85
CA GLN A 9 -6.60 -7.09 8.58
C GLN A 9 -5.62 -5.91 8.57
N HIS A 10 -5.57 -5.16 9.68
CA HIS A 10 -4.61 -4.07 9.86
C HIS A 10 -3.16 -4.57 9.86
N ARG A 11 -2.88 -5.66 10.58
CA ARG A 11 -1.54 -6.26 10.62
C ARG A 11 -1.10 -6.74 9.23
N GLN A 12 -2.00 -7.37 8.48
CA GLN A 12 -1.73 -7.82 7.12
C GLN A 12 -1.44 -6.64 6.18
N LEU A 13 -2.25 -5.58 6.24
CA LEU A 13 -2.01 -4.38 5.45
C LEU A 13 -0.66 -3.71 5.81
N LEU A 14 -0.30 -3.66 7.09
CA LEU A 14 0.97 -3.12 7.55
C LEU A 14 2.17 -3.92 6.99
N LEU A 15 2.09 -5.25 7.00
CA LEU A 15 3.08 -6.15 6.40
C LEU A 15 3.24 -5.88 4.90
N LEU A 16 2.13 -5.83 4.15
CA LEU A 16 2.14 -5.58 2.72
C LEU A 16 2.73 -4.20 2.39
N ARG A 17 2.35 -3.16 3.15
CA ARG A 17 2.89 -1.79 2.99
C ARG A 17 4.38 -1.71 3.32
N THR A 18 4.84 -2.40 4.36
CA THR A 18 6.27 -2.43 4.73
C THR A 18 7.10 -3.09 3.64
N ASN A 19 6.62 -4.20 3.11
CA ASN A 19 7.25 -4.91 1.99
C ASN A 19 7.31 -4.03 0.74
N LEU A 20 6.23 -3.31 0.42
CA LEU A 20 6.19 -2.36 -0.68
C LEU A 20 7.22 -1.24 -0.48
N ALA A 21 7.26 -0.61 0.70
CA ALA A 21 8.23 0.44 1.00
C ALA A 21 9.68 -0.06 0.83
N ALA A 22 9.98 -1.26 1.32
CA ALA A 22 11.31 -1.88 1.15
C ALA A 22 11.69 -2.05 -0.33
N SER A 23 10.76 -2.50 -1.18
CA SER A 23 11.02 -2.64 -2.63
C SER A 23 11.27 -1.31 -3.34
N VAL A 24 10.53 -0.24 -2.95
CA VAL A 24 10.73 1.11 -3.49
C VAL A 24 12.14 1.61 -3.19
N LEU A 25 12.61 1.38 -1.97
CA LEU A 25 13.95 1.74 -1.51
C LEU A 25 15.03 0.92 -2.21
N ALA A 26 14.82 -0.38 -2.41
CA ALA A 26 15.71 -1.26 -3.18
C ALA A 26 15.84 -0.83 -4.65
N GLY A 27 14.78 -0.21 -5.20
CA GLY A 27 14.81 0.41 -6.53
C GLY A 27 14.53 -0.55 -7.68
N ASP A 28 14.08 -1.77 -7.40
CA ASP A 28 13.57 -2.70 -8.40
C ASP A 28 12.11 -2.34 -8.74
N ALA A 29 11.92 -1.83 -9.95
CA ALA A 29 10.60 -1.43 -10.43
C ALA A 29 9.64 -2.62 -10.57
N SER A 30 10.14 -3.80 -10.95
CA SER A 30 9.33 -5.00 -11.15
C SER A 30 8.81 -5.55 -9.81
N ASP A 31 9.68 -5.63 -8.81
CA ASP A 31 9.31 -6.03 -7.44
C ASP A 31 8.36 -5.00 -6.81
N THR A 32 8.62 -3.70 -7.01
CA THR A 32 7.73 -2.63 -6.54
C THR A 32 6.32 -2.78 -7.13
N GLN A 33 6.23 -3.00 -8.45
CA GLN A 33 4.95 -3.16 -9.13
C GLN A 33 4.22 -4.43 -8.66
N HIS A 34 4.94 -5.53 -8.48
CA HIS A 34 4.37 -6.76 -7.95
C HIS A 34 3.78 -6.56 -6.55
N ARG A 35 4.53 -5.95 -5.64
CA ARG A 35 4.08 -5.69 -4.26
C ARG A 35 2.93 -4.69 -4.20
N LEU A 36 2.91 -3.69 -5.08
CA LEU A 36 1.76 -2.79 -5.21
C LEU A 36 0.51 -3.57 -5.60
N GLY A 37 0.63 -4.49 -6.58
CA GLY A 37 -0.46 -5.37 -6.99
C GLY A 37 -0.98 -6.25 -5.84
N MET A 38 -0.09 -6.75 -4.98
CA MET A 38 -0.50 -7.50 -3.77
C MET A 38 -1.30 -6.64 -2.79
N VAL A 39 -0.88 -5.39 -2.56
CA VAL A 39 -1.60 -4.45 -1.69
C VAL A 39 -2.98 -4.15 -2.27
N GLN A 40 -3.07 -3.83 -3.56
CA GLN A 40 -4.33 -3.55 -4.25
C GLN A 40 -5.27 -4.76 -4.24
N GLY A 41 -4.75 -5.95 -4.58
CA GLY A 41 -5.52 -7.19 -4.56
C GLY A 41 -6.08 -7.52 -3.17
N TYR A 42 -5.31 -7.25 -2.12
CA TYR A 42 -5.77 -7.40 -0.74
C TYR A 42 -6.93 -6.46 -0.42
N LEU A 43 -6.82 -5.16 -0.73
CA LEU A 43 -7.88 -4.18 -0.47
C LEU A 43 -9.15 -4.46 -1.27
N ILE A 44 -9.01 -4.82 -2.55
CA ILE A 44 -10.14 -5.25 -3.41
C ILE A 44 -10.81 -6.49 -2.83
N GLY A 45 -10.03 -7.45 -2.30
CA GLY A 45 -10.55 -8.64 -1.64
C GLY A 45 -11.38 -8.31 -0.41
N LEU A 46 -10.91 -7.40 0.45
CA LEU A 46 -11.67 -6.92 1.61
C LEU A 46 -12.97 -6.24 1.19
N HIS A 47 -12.92 -5.40 0.14
CA HIS A 47 -14.12 -4.73 -0.36
C HIS A 47 -15.13 -5.71 -0.96
N ALA A 48 -14.67 -6.68 -1.76
CA ALA A 48 -15.51 -7.70 -2.37
C ALA A 48 -16.14 -8.66 -1.34
N ALA A 49 -15.53 -8.78 -0.16
CA ALA A 49 -16.06 -9.53 0.98
C ALA A 49 -16.98 -8.69 1.89
N ASP A 50 -17.33 -7.45 1.50
CA ASP A 50 -18.08 -6.48 2.32
C ASP A 50 -17.44 -6.19 3.69
N GLU A 51 -16.11 -6.34 3.81
CA GLU A 51 -15.37 -6.08 5.04
C GLU A 51 -15.00 -4.60 5.18
N ILE A 52 -14.82 -3.89 4.07
CA ILE A 52 -14.61 -2.44 3.99
C ILE A 52 -15.52 -1.82 2.92
N ASP A 53 -15.91 -0.56 3.11
CA ASP A 53 -16.69 0.16 2.10
C ASP A 53 -15.79 0.78 1.01
N PHE A 54 -16.43 1.26 -0.06
CA PHE A 54 -15.71 1.88 -1.18
C PHE A 54 -14.94 3.16 -0.77
N GLY A 55 -15.46 3.90 0.22
CA GLY A 55 -14.79 5.11 0.73
C GLY A 55 -13.49 4.75 1.46
N ASP A 56 -13.53 3.70 2.27
CA ASP A 56 -12.36 3.16 2.96
C ASP A 56 -11.32 2.63 1.97
N LEU A 57 -11.75 1.86 0.96
CA LEU A 57 -10.89 1.39 -0.12
C LEU A 57 -10.17 2.57 -0.80
N GLN A 58 -10.93 3.59 -1.21
CA GLN A 58 -10.38 4.75 -1.91
C GLN A 58 -9.42 5.56 -1.02
N ALA A 59 -9.74 5.72 0.26
CA ALA A 59 -8.84 6.40 1.21
C ALA A 59 -7.52 5.65 1.37
N LEU A 60 -7.57 4.31 1.53
CA LEU A 60 -6.38 3.48 1.68
C LEU A 60 -5.50 3.47 0.42
N GLU A 61 -6.11 3.38 -0.77
CA GLU A 61 -5.38 3.45 -2.04
C GLU A 61 -4.69 4.80 -2.24
N ASN A 62 -5.36 5.89 -1.86
CA ASN A 62 -4.78 7.23 -1.89
C ASN A 62 -3.56 7.35 -0.97
N ASP A 63 -3.68 6.89 0.28
CA ASP A 63 -2.59 6.91 1.26
C ASP A 63 -1.36 6.11 0.79
N ILE A 64 -1.60 4.93 0.20
CA ILE A 64 -0.53 4.07 -0.34
C ILE A 64 0.15 4.76 -1.53
N THR A 65 -0.63 5.35 -2.44
CA THR A 65 -0.12 6.05 -3.61
C THR A 65 0.72 7.26 -3.23
N GLN A 66 0.23 8.08 -2.29
CA GLN A 66 0.97 9.24 -1.79
C GLN A 66 2.25 8.84 -1.05
N GLY A 67 2.18 7.81 -0.20
CA GLY A 67 3.35 7.28 0.50
C GLY A 67 4.43 6.76 -0.47
N MET A 68 4.02 6.06 -1.53
CA MET A 68 4.94 5.62 -2.57
C MET A 68 5.58 6.79 -3.33
N ALA A 69 4.80 7.79 -3.73
CA ALA A 69 5.31 8.97 -4.42
C ALA A 69 6.37 9.68 -3.56
N PHE A 70 6.12 9.82 -2.26
CA PHE A 70 7.08 10.35 -1.31
C PHE A 70 8.38 9.53 -1.30
N LEU A 71 8.30 8.20 -1.14
CA LEU A 71 9.48 7.33 -1.09
C LEU A 71 10.30 7.35 -2.38
N VAL A 72 9.63 7.35 -3.54
CA VAL A 72 10.31 7.47 -4.85
C VAL A 72 11.06 8.79 -4.96
N ASN A 73 10.45 9.90 -4.52
CA ASN A 73 11.08 11.22 -4.55
C ASN A 73 12.23 11.33 -3.55
N ALA A 74 12.07 10.81 -2.34
CA ALA A 74 13.14 10.76 -1.33
C ALA A 74 14.35 9.97 -1.84
N ARG A 75 14.12 8.82 -2.51
CA ARG A 75 15.19 8.03 -3.14
C ARG A 75 15.91 8.81 -4.24
N LYS A 76 15.18 9.54 -5.09
CA LYS A 76 15.80 10.39 -6.13
C LYS A 76 16.67 11.49 -5.49
N GLY A 77 16.20 12.13 -4.43
CA GLY A 77 16.97 13.12 -3.68
C GLY A 77 18.24 12.54 -3.06
N SER A 78 18.16 11.34 -2.47
CA SER A 78 19.32 10.65 -1.89
C SER A 78 20.37 10.20 -2.93
N ARG A 79 20.02 10.07 -4.21
CA ARG A 79 20.97 9.74 -5.30
C ARG A 79 21.63 10.97 -5.92
N ALA A 80 21.12 12.16 -5.65
CA ALA A 80 21.64 13.43 -6.18
C ALA A 80 22.68 14.10 -5.26
N ASN A 81 22.84 13.58 -4.04
CA ASN A 81 23.90 13.91 -3.08
C ASN A 81 24.98 12.83 -3.09
#